data_AF-A0A5B0RPT6-F1
#
_entry.id   AF-A0A5B0RPT6-F1
#
_cell.length_a   1.000
_cell.length_b   1.000
_cell.length_c   1.000
_cell.angle_alpha   90.00
_cell.angle_beta   90.00
_cell.angle_gamma   90.00
#
_symmetry.space_group_name_H-M   'P 1'
#
loop_
_entity.id
_entity.type
_entity.pdbx_description
1 polymer ?
#
loop_
_entity_poly.entity_id
_entity_poly.type
_entity_poly.pdbx_seq_one_letter_code
_entity_poly.pdbx_strand_id
1 'polypeptide(L)'
;MSNHIGNRRRRMEELYDWDMEDEDEDSINIFKELETEEEEEKSRAQRRPNKERSHLEGHQRLLQDYFVQGSTYSDTDFKRRFQMRRELFLKIVVDVEAACPYFVQKPAN
;
A
#
# COMPACT_ATOMS: atom_id res chain seq x y z
N MET A 1 32.89 -3.81 -16.52
CA MET A 1 31.65 -4.61 -16.53
C MET A 1 31.30 -4.95 -15.09
N SER A 2 30.34 -4.24 -14.48
CA SER A 2 29.50 -4.72 -13.38
C SER A 2 28.49 -3.62 -13.07
N ASN A 3 27.32 -3.70 -13.69
CA ASN A 3 26.20 -2.83 -13.35
C ASN A 3 25.27 -3.64 -12.44
N HIS A 4 25.46 -3.54 -11.12
CA HIS A 4 24.48 -4.01 -10.15
C HIS A 4 23.32 -3.00 -10.12
N ILE A 5 22.34 -3.26 -10.99
CA ILE A 5 21.08 -2.52 -11.06
C ILE A 5 20.25 -2.94 -9.83
N GLY A 6 20.18 -2.04 -8.85
CA GLY A 6 19.42 -2.23 -7.61
C GLY A 6 17.95 -2.53 -7.88
N ASN A 7 17.57 -3.79 -7.67
CA ASN A 7 16.20 -4.27 -7.68
C ASN A 7 15.44 -3.71 -6.47
N ARG A 8 14.67 -2.64 -6.66
CA ARG A 8 13.63 -2.21 -5.72
C ARG A 8 12.25 -2.75 -6.05
N ARG A 9 12.14 -3.70 -6.98
CA ARG A 9 10.87 -4.33 -7.39
C ARG A 9 10.75 -5.82 -7.06
N ARG A 10 11.81 -6.46 -6.57
CA ARG A 10 11.73 -7.77 -5.91
C ARG A 10 11.67 -7.54 -4.41
N ARG A 11 10.47 -7.44 -3.84
CA ARG A 11 10.31 -7.53 -2.38
C ARG A 11 8.93 -8.06 -2.00
N MET A 12 7.92 -7.89 -2.86
CA MET A 12 6.60 -8.42 -2.54
C MET A 12 6.48 -9.94 -2.77
N GLU A 13 7.17 -10.52 -3.76
CA GLU A 13 7.25 -11.99 -3.93
C GLU A 13 8.10 -12.64 -2.84
N GLU A 14 9.24 -12.04 -2.46
CA GLU A 14 10.10 -12.52 -1.36
C GLU A 14 9.41 -12.50 0.02
N LEU A 15 8.35 -11.69 0.18
CA LEU A 15 7.56 -11.60 1.41
C LEU A 15 6.48 -12.70 1.53
N TYR A 16 6.15 -13.38 0.44
CA TYR A 16 5.12 -14.44 0.40
C TYR A 16 5.68 -15.83 0.07
N ASP A 17 6.90 -15.93 -0.47
CA ASP A 17 7.59 -17.22 -0.67
C ASP A 17 8.17 -17.80 0.63
N TRP A 18 8.19 -17.00 1.70
CA TRP A 18 8.54 -17.45 3.06
C TRP A 18 7.28 -17.85 3.85
N ASP A 19 6.31 -18.46 3.18
CA ASP A 19 5.18 -19.09 3.86
C ASP A 19 5.62 -20.50 4.29
N MET A 20 5.80 -20.66 5.61
CA MET A 20 5.35 -21.81 6.39
C MET A 20 6.17 -23.11 6.29
N GLU A 21 7.43 -23.14 6.73
CA GLU A 21 7.99 -24.46 7.12
C GLU A 21 8.94 -24.50 8.32
N ASP A 22 9.64 -23.44 8.74
CA ASP A 22 10.53 -23.54 9.91
C ASP A 22 10.39 -22.36 10.89
N GLU A 23 9.93 -22.67 12.11
CA GLU A 23 9.80 -21.77 13.28
C GLU A 23 11.17 -21.41 13.88
N ASP A 24 12.09 -20.84 13.10
CA ASP A 24 13.42 -20.52 13.60
C ASP A 24 13.53 -19.08 14.14
N GLU A 25 14.09 -18.98 15.35
CA GLU A 25 14.32 -17.80 16.19
C GLU A 25 15.08 -16.65 15.46
N ASP A 26 15.79 -16.98 14.38
CA ASP A 26 16.51 -16.06 13.50
C ASP A 26 15.59 -15.08 12.76
N SER A 27 14.34 -15.49 12.52
CA SER A 27 13.30 -14.67 11.90
C SER A 27 12.96 -13.43 12.74
N ILE A 28 12.95 -13.61 14.08
CA ILE A 28 12.68 -12.55 15.06
C ILE A 28 13.88 -11.60 15.16
N ASN A 29 15.10 -12.14 15.04
CA ASN A 29 16.33 -11.36 15.09
C ASN A 29 16.46 -10.40 13.89
N ILE A 30 16.08 -10.82 12.68
CA ILE A 30 16.04 -9.95 11.49
C ILE A 30 15.09 -8.75 11.68
N PHE A 31 13.92 -8.97 12.29
CA PHE A 31 12.95 -7.90 12.53
C PHE A 31 13.49 -6.87 13.54
N LYS A 32 14.23 -7.35 14.54
CA LYS A 32 14.82 -6.54 15.61
C LYS A 32 16.06 -5.77 15.16
N GLU A 33 16.86 -6.35 14.26
CA GLU A 33 18.05 -5.71 13.69
C GLU A 33 17.67 -4.56 12.74
N LEU A 34 16.54 -4.68 12.02
CA LEU A 34 15.94 -3.61 11.22
C LEU A 34 15.40 -2.42 12.05
N GLU A 35 15.07 -2.63 13.33
CA GLU A 35 14.70 -1.53 14.24
C GLU A 35 15.93 -0.76 14.77
N THR A 36 17.14 -1.31 14.66
CA THR A 36 18.36 -0.75 15.26
C THR A 36 19.32 -0.06 14.28
N GLU A 37 19.01 0.05 12.99
CA GLU A 37 19.82 0.86 12.07
C GLU A 37 19.61 2.36 12.33
N GLU A 38 20.51 2.90 13.16
CA GLU A 38 20.68 4.32 13.46
C GLU A 38 20.65 5.19 12.19
N GLU A 39 20.05 6.37 12.33
CA GLU A 39 19.86 7.38 11.30
C GLU A 39 21.19 7.88 10.70
N GLU A 40 21.78 7.14 9.77
CA GLU A 40 22.73 7.74 8.85
C GLU A 40 21.98 8.73 7.94
N GLU A 41 22.24 10.02 8.11
CA GLU A 41 21.76 11.11 7.24
C GLU A 41 22.26 10.92 5.79
N LYS A 42 21.62 10.00 5.05
CA LYS A 42 21.77 9.91 3.60
C LYS A 42 21.16 11.18 3.02
N SER A 43 22.00 12.04 2.46
CA SER A 43 21.57 13.24 1.74
C SER A 43 20.44 12.89 0.78
N ARG A 44 19.23 13.32 1.13
CA ARG A 44 18.01 12.85 0.47
C ARG A 44 18.00 13.45 -0.92
N ALA A 45 18.32 12.63 -1.93
CA ALA A 45 18.28 13.03 -3.33
C ALA A 45 16.99 13.80 -3.61
N GLN A 46 17.14 15.01 -4.18
CA GLN A 46 16.05 15.97 -4.29
C GLN A 46 14.90 15.34 -5.09
N ARG A 47 13.77 15.10 -4.42
CA ARG A 47 12.59 14.47 -5.04
C ARG A 47 12.07 15.43 -6.10
N ARG A 48 11.71 14.90 -7.27
CA ARG A 48 10.99 15.68 -8.28
C ARG A 48 9.70 16.23 -7.66
N PRO A 49 9.30 17.47 -7.99
CA PRO A 49 8.06 18.04 -7.47
C PRO A 49 6.87 17.16 -7.89
N ASN A 50 5.86 17.11 -7.02
CA ASN A 50 4.61 16.43 -7.37
C ASN A 50 3.98 17.12 -8.58
N LYS A 51 3.53 16.33 -9.55
CA LYS A 51 2.74 16.83 -10.67
C LYS A 51 1.29 16.97 -10.21
N GLU A 52 0.68 18.13 -10.44
CA GLU A 52 -0.75 18.29 -10.21
C GLU A 52 -1.53 17.38 -11.17
N ARG A 53 -2.45 16.59 -10.62
CA ARG A 53 -3.24 15.58 -11.35
C ARG A 53 -4.73 15.67 -11.03
N SER A 54 -5.17 16.80 -10.45
CA SER A 54 -6.52 16.98 -9.93
C SER A 54 -6.90 15.86 -8.96
N HIS A 55 -6.02 15.58 -7.98
CA HIS A 55 -6.15 14.42 -7.09
C HIS A 55 -7.49 14.40 -6.35
N LEU A 56 -7.93 15.56 -5.86
CA LEU A 56 -9.20 15.71 -5.14
C LEU A 56 -10.41 15.39 -6.04
N GLU A 57 -10.44 15.97 -7.24
CA GLU A 57 -11.51 15.75 -8.22
C GLU A 57 -11.56 14.28 -8.66
N GLY A 58 -10.40 13.68 -8.91
CA GLY A 58 -10.29 12.26 -9.25
C GLY A 58 -10.82 11.34 -8.15
N HIS A 59 -10.54 11.68 -6.88
CA HIS A 59 -11.06 10.95 -5.72
C HIS A 59 -12.58 11.06 -5.61
N GLN A 60 -13.13 12.28 -5.73
CA GLN A 60 -14.58 12.50 -5.68
C GLN A 60 -15.30 11.71 -6.77
N ARG A 61 -14.78 11.73 -8.00
CA ARG A 61 -15.35 10.95 -9.10
C ARG A 61 -15.33 9.45 -8.83
N LEU A 62 -14.23 8.93 -8.29
CA LEU A 62 -14.14 7.51 -7.92
C LEU A 62 -15.22 7.12 -6.88
N LEU A 63 -15.45 7.97 -5.87
CA LEU A 63 -16.49 7.73 -4.87
C LEU A 63 -17.89 7.73 -5.48
N GLN A 64 -18.20 8.73 -6.31
CA GLN A 64 -19.49 8.83 -6.99
C GLN A 64 -19.75 7.64 -7.93
N ASP A 65 -18.72 7.19 -8.64
CA ASP A 65 -18.81 6.12 -9.63
C ASP A 65 -19.09 4.75 -9.02
N TYR A 66 -18.61 4.47 -7.79
CA TYR A 66 -18.56 3.12 -7.25
C TYR A 66 -19.12 2.92 -5.83
N PHE A 67 -19.05 3.94 -4.97
CA PHE A 67 -19.25 3.76 -3.53
C PHE A 67 -20.47 4.52 -2.97
N VAL A 68 -20.89 5.60 -3.63
CA VAL A 68 -22.09 6.37 -3.23
C VAL A 68 -23.37 5.60 -3.61
N GLN A 69 -24.45 5.81 -2.86
CA GLN A 69 -25.76 5.25 -3.19
C GLN A 69 -26.24 5.74 -4.57
N GLY A 70 -26.69 4.82 -5.42
CA GLY A 70 -27.05 5.14 -6.80
C GLY A 70 -25.84 5.36 -7.70
N SER A 71 -24.69 4.77 -7.36
CA SER A 71 -23.46 4.82 -8.15
C SER A 71 -23.68 4.41 -9.61
N THR A 72 -22.98 5.08 -10.52
CA THR A 72 -23.07 4.82 -11.97
C THR A 72 -22.77 3.37 -12.32
N TYR A 73 -21.79 2.77 -11.64
CA TYR A 73 -21.39 1.39 -11.86
C TYR A 73 -21.96 0.47 -10.79
N SER A 74 -22.43 -0.69 -11.24
CA SER A 74 -22.99 -1.72 -10.38
C SER A 74 -21.90 -2.60 -9.74
N ASP A 75 -22.30 -3.48 -8.81
CA ASP A 75 -21.39 -4.45 -8.20
C ASP A 75 -20.76 -5.42 -9.21
N THR A 76 -21.44 -5.72 -10.34
CA THR A 76 -20.88 -6.59 -11.38
C THR A 76 -19.79 -5.87 -12.17
N ASP A 77 -19.95 -4.58 -12.41
CA ASP A 77 -18.93 -3.73 -13.03
C ASP A 77 -17.71 -3.54 -12.12
N PHE A 78 -17.95 -3.33 -10.83
CA PHE A 78 -16.88 -3.25 -9.83
C PHE A 78 -16.06 -4.54 -9.81
N LYS A 79 -16.72 -5.71 -9.75
CA LYS A 79 -16.06 -7.02 -9.82
C LYS A 79 -15.26 -7.18 -11.10
N ARG A 80 -15.82 -6.82 -12.26
CA ARG A 80 -15.10 -6.94 -13.54
C ARG A 80 -13.86 -6.03 -13.61
N ARG A 81 -13.92 -4.83 -13.04
CA ARG A 81 -12.83 -3.85 -13.09
C ARG A 81 -11.73 -4.11 -12.05
N PHE A 82 -12.12 -4.38 -10.81
CA PHE A 82 -11.20 -4.54 -9.68
C PHE A 82 -10.95 -6.01 -9.30
N GLN A 83 -11.60 -6.95 -10.00
CA GLN A 83 -11.51 -8.40 -9.76
C GLN A 83 -11.89 -8.81 -8.32
N MET A 84 -12.71 -7.99 -7.65
CA MET A 84 -13.11 -8.17 -6.26
C MET A 84 -14.56 -7.74 -6.04
N ARG A 85 -15.25 -8.34 -5.06
CA ARG A 85 -16.54 -7.83 -4.61
C ARG A 85 -16.35 -6.50 -3.88
N ARG A 86 -17.22 -5.52 -4.14
CA ARG A 86 -17.21 -4.21 -3.46
C ARG A 86 -17.27 -4.34 -1.94
N GLU A 87 -18.12 -5.24 -1.43
CA GLU A 87 -18.24 -5.51 0.01
C GLU A 87 -16.92 -6.01 0.63
N LEU A 88 -16.16 -6.85 -0.09
CA LEU A 88 -14.88 -7.34 0.40
C LEU A 88 -13.86 -6.21 0.44
N PHE A 89 -13.84 -5.36 -0.58
CA PHE A 89 -13.00 -4.16 -0.59
C PHE A 89 -13.28 -3.27 0.62
N LEU A 90 -14.55 -3.02 0.94
CA LEU A 90 -14.92 -2.21 2.10
C LEU A 90 -14.49 -2.84 3.43
N LYS A 91 -14.59 -4.17 3.58
CA LYS A 91 -14.07 -4.87 4.77
C LYS A 91 -12.56 -4.69 4.91
N ILE A 92 -11.82 -4.89 3.83
CA ILE A 92 -10.36 -4.68 3.82
C ILE A 92 -10.00 -3.26 4.21
N VAL A 93 -10.72 -2.25 3.71
CA VAL A 93 -10.50 -0.85 4.10
C VAL A 93 -10.65 -0.67 5.61
N VAL A 94 -11.74 -1.17 6.20
CA VAL A 94 -11.97 -1.08 7.64
C VAL A 94 -10.88 -1.79 8.44
N ASP A 95 -10.52 -3.01 8.04
CA ASP A 95 -9.51 -3.83 8.74
C ASP A 95 -8.11 -3.17 8.66
N VAL A 96 -7.76 -2.61 7.50
CA VAL A 96 -6.47 -1.91 7.29
C VAL A 96 -6.42 -0.59 8.06
N GLU A 97 -7.51 0.19 8.07
CA GLU A 97 -7.60 1.42 8.86
C GLU A 97 -7.49 1.14 10.37
N ALA A 98 -8.08 0.04 10.85
CA ALA A 98 -7.99 -0.37 12.25
C ALA A 98 -6.59 -0.89 12.63
N ALA A 99 -5.96 -1.66 11.76
CA ALA A 99 -4.65 -2.26 12.03
C ALA A 99 -3.49 -1.28 11.85
N CYS A 100 -3.62 -0.28 10.97
CA CYS A 100 -2.51 0.57 10.56
C CYS A 100 -2.89 2.06 10.54
N PRO A 101 -2.42 2.86 11.53
CA PRO A 101 -2.71 4.31 11.63
C PRO A 101 -2.26 5.15 10.43
N TYR A 102 -1.39 4.60 9.57
CA TYR A 102 -0.95 5.28 8.34
C TYR A 102 -2.10 5.55 7.37
N PHE A 103 -3.10 4.66 7.32
CA PHE A 103 -4.22 4.75 6.37
C PHE A 103 -5.37 5.63 6.87
N VAL A 104 -5.31 6.11 8.12
CA VAL A 104 -6.32 7.01 8.67
C VAL A 104 -6.05 8.44 8.18
N GLN A 105 -7.06 9.06 7.57
CA GLN A 105 -6.96 10.46 7.14
C GLN A 105 -6.80 11.38 8.35
N LYS A 106 -5.66 12.08 8.43
CA LYS A 106 -5.41 13.06 9.50
C LYS A 106 -6.18 14.35 9.20
N PRO A 107 -6.76 15.01 10.23
CA PRO A 107 -7.36 16.32 10.04
C PRO A 107 -6.30 17.30 9.50
N ALA A 108 -6.72 18.16 8.58
CA ALA A 108 -5.88 19.27 8.15
C ALA A 108 -5.82 20.28 9.31
N ASN A 109 -4.62 20.43 9.89
CA ASN A 109 -4.33 21.49 10.88
C ASN A 109 -4.22 22.85 10.20
#